data_AF-A0A9P9YNM0-F1
#
_entry.id   AF-A0A9P9YNM0-F1
#
_cell.length_a   1.000
_cell.length_b   1.000
_cell.length_c   1.000
_cell.angle_alpha   90.00
_cell.angle_beta   90.00
_cell.angle_gamma   90.00
#
_symmetry.space_group_name_H-M   'P 1'
#
loop_
_entity.id
_entity.type
_entity.pdbx_description
1 polymer ?
#
loop_
_entity_poly.entity_id
_entity_poly.type
_entity_poly.pdbx_seq_one_letter_code
_entity_poly.pdbx_strand_id
1 'polypeptide(L)'
;MALKFNEALEMLIENLSNNPTPEHKSYVQDASDISEKICQEFTNIDSIFKGTISNLDKTYMFFNISFPKMVEPLLWLKMPFKVEPQRLHIPQYKVFHLKTSVAHPAVVNNFVKGDKLAKLFFTDLSKVIGRVSQIECKSGKSYSIEHGMDMGKNFIINAYEAGQVVEAISYTFSLQFSFFDHSILYATNNNLFFQETESDRPKKLATIHMIVHTLLIQLKVYLSLSIKVGAYLFDSINWKLVTNAGDTLLEVLMKVISIMPNPEPMKSVYLKLLQLKQLDSVEMPELKALFGLH
;
A
#
# COMPACT_ATOMS: atom_id res chain seq x y z
N MET A 1 -12.94 -17.56 25.70
CA MET A 1 -12.60 -16.38 26.54
C MET A 1 -12.85 -15.21 25.63
N ALA A 2 -13.87 -14.42 25.94
CA ALA A 2 -14.25 -13.31 25.11
C ALA A 2 -13.16 -12.22 25.10
N LEU A 3 -12.87 -11.70 23.92
CA LEU A 3 -11.94 -10.60 23.68
C LEU A 3 -12.72 -9.30 23.47
N LYS A 4 -12.07 -8.16 23.70
CA LYS A 4 -12.64 -6.88 23.26
C LYS A 4 -12.73 -6.83 21.75
N PHE A 5 -13.63 -6.02 21.22
CA PHE A 5 -13.94 -6.03 19.79
C PHE A 5 -12.72 -5.77 18.90
N ASN A 6 -11.95 -4.71 19.18
CA ASN A 6 -10.76 -4.39 18.39
C ASN A 6 -9.63 -5.42 18.57
N GLU A 7 -9.44 -5.92 19.79
CA GLU A 7 -8.44 -6.97 20.08
C GLU A 7 -8.77 -8.27 19.31
N ALA A 8 -10.06 -8.62 19.22
CA ALA A 8 -10.51 -9.78 18.46
C ALA A 8 -10.24 -9.62 16.95
N LEU A 9 -10.43 -8.42 16.39
CA LEU A 9 -10.11 -8.14 14.98
C LEU A 9 -8.60 -8.22 14.73
N GLU A 10 -7.78 -7.63 15.59
CA GLU A 10 -6.32 -7.70 15.51
C GLU A 10 -5.82 -9.16 15.59
N MET A 11 -6.32 -9.92 16.57
CA MET A 11 -5.96 -11.32 16.76
C MET A 11 -6.44 -12.21 15.61
N LEU A 12 -7.60 -11.92 15.00
CA LEU A 12 -8.07 -12.63 13.80
C LEU A 12 -7.06 -12.49 12.66
N ILE A 13 -6.59 -11.26 12.44
CA ILE A 13 -5.64 -10.95 11.36
C ILE A 13 -4.26 -11.54 11.64
N GLU A 14 -3.79 -11.49 12.89
CA GLU A 14 -2.53 -12.13 13.29
C GLU A 14 -2.58 -13.65 13.06
N ASN A 15 -3.68 -14.30 13.45
CA ASN A 15 -3.87 -15.74 13.25
C ASN A 15 -3.88 -16.15 11.77
N LEU A 16 -4.50 -15.33 10.91
CA LEU A 16 -4.46 -15.55 9.46
C LEU A 16 -3.02 -15.40 8.94
N SER A 17 -2.30 -14.35 9.36
CA SER A 17 -0.91 -14.10 8.95
C SER A 17 0.01 -15.28 9.28
N ASN A 18 -0.18 -15.91 10.43
CA ASN A 18 0.66 -17.02 10.91
C ASN A 18 0.36 -18.36 10.22
N ASN A 19 -0.77 -18.49 9.50
CA ASN A 19 -1.19 -19.75 8.87
C ASN A 19 -1.50 -19.57 7.37
N PRO A 20 -0.49 -19.22 6.54
CA PRO A 20 -0.68 -18.98 5.12
C PRO A 20 -1.07 -20.22 4.31
N THR A 21 -2.11 -20.09 3.47
CA THR A 21 -2.51 -21.15 2.53
C THR A 21 -1.45 -21.35 1.43
N PRO A 22 -1.38 -22.54 0.78
CA PRO A 22 -0.46 -22.76 -0.34
C PRO A 22 -0.63 -21.75 -1.48
N GLU A 23 -1.89 -21.41 -1.81
CA GLU A 23 -2.21 -20.40 -2.81
C GLU A 23 -1.63 -19.03 -2.42
N HIS A 24 -1.80 -18.61 -1.18
CA HIS A 24 -1.20 -17.35 -0.71
C HIS A 24 0.31 -17.34 -0.82
N LYS A 25 0.98 -18.43 -0.40
CA LYS A 25 2.44 -18.56 -0.54
C LYS A 25 2.89 -18.41 -1.99
N SER A 26 2.13 -18.96 -2.94
CA SER A 26 2.40 -18.79 -4.38
C SER A 26 2.33 -17.31 -4.78
N TYR A 27 1.25 -16.60 -4.45
CA TYR A 27 1.11 -15.19 -4.82
C TYR A 27 2.13 -14.27 -4.15
N VAL A 28 2.53 -14.57 -2.91
CA VAL A 28 3.64 -13.86 -2.24
C VAL A 28 4.95 -14.08 -2.97
N GLN A 29 5.24 -15.31 -3.40
CA GLN A 29 6.42 -15.60 -4.21
C GLN A 29 6.36 -14.87 -5.56
N ASP A 30 5.21 -14.89 -6.23
CA ASP A 30 5.02 -14.20 -7.51
C ASP A 30 5.22 -12.69 -7.38
N ALA A 31 4.69 -12.09 -6.31
CA ALA A 31 4.90 -10.68 -6.03
C ALA A 31 6.38 -10.34 -5.73
N SER A 32 7.11 -11.26 -5.10
CA SER A 32 8.55 -11.13 -4.89
C SER A 32 9.31 -11.23 -6.21
N ASP A 33 8.98 -12.20 -7.07
CA ASP A 33 9.62 -12.40 -8.36
C ASP A 33 9.41 -11.20 -9.29
N ILE A 34 8.19 -10.65 -9.33
CA ILE A 34 7.86 -9.43 -10.07
C ILE A 34 8.69 -8.25 -9.56
N SER A 35 8.80 -8.09 -8.23
CA SER A 35 9.58 -7.01 -7.61
C SER A 35 11.06 -7.11 -7.97
N GLU A 36 11.63 -8.31 -7.86
CA GLU A 36 13.01 -8.60 -8.23
C GLU A 36 13.26 -8.27 -9.70
N LYS A 37 12.35 -8.70 -10.59
CA LYS A 37 12.46 -8.47 -12.03
C LYS A 37 12.39 -6.98 -12.38
N ILE A 38 11.47 -6.22 -11.78
CA ILE A 38 11.39 -4.76 -11.97
C ILE A 38 12.69 -4.09 -11.52
N CYS A 39 13.19 -4.42 -10.32
CA CYS A 39 14.45 -3.87 -9.80
C CYS A 39 15.65 -4.24 -10.69
N GLN A 40 15.70 -5.47 -11.22
CA GLN A 40 16.73 -5.91 -12.15
C GLN A 40 16.69 -5.11 -13.46
N GLU A 41 15.52 -4.80 -13.99
CA GLU A 41 15.43 -3.99 -15.20
C GLU A 41 15.84 -2.53 -14.99
N PHE A 42 15.62 -1.97 -13.80
CA PHE A 42 16.19 -0.66 -13.44
C PHE A 42 17.72 -0.68 -13.52
N THR A 43 18.38 -1.79 -13.16
CA THR A 43 19.83 -1.94 -13.37
C THR A 43 20.25 -2.10 -14.83
N ASN A 44 19.33 -2.52 -15.71
CA ASN A 44 19.61 -2.74 -17.14
C ASN A 44 19.39 -1.49 -18.01
N ILE A 45 18.83 -0.41 -17.46
CA ILE A 45 18.66 0.88 -18.14
C ILE A 45 19.62 1.92 -17.59
N ASP A 46 19.89 2.98 -18.35
CA ASP A 46 20.59 4.16 -17.84
C ASP A 46 19.66 5.00 -16.96
N SER A 47 19.40 4.50 -15.76
CA SER A 47 18.59 5.16 -14.74
C SER A 47 19.45 5.62 -13.57
N ILE A 48 19.10 6.78 -13.01
CA ILE A 48 19.66 7.27 -11.74
C ILE A 48 19.20 6.45 -10.53
N PHE A 49 18.16 5.59 -10.70
CA PHE A 49 17.59 4.75 -9.66
C PHE A 49 18.14 3.31 -9.66
N LYS A 50 19.11 3.00 -10.53
CA LYS A 50 19.71 1.67 -10.61
C LYS A 50 20.35 1.25 -9.28
N GLY A 51 19.89 0.14 -8.71
CA GLY A 51 20.36 -0.37 -7.41
C GLY A 51 20.02 0.52 -6.21
N THR A 52 19.10 1.49 -6.35
CA THR A 52 18.73 2.41 -5.25
C THR A 52 17.35 2.12 -4.66
N ILE A 53 16.58 1.26 -5.31
CA ILE A 53 15.19 0.94 -4.95
C ILE A 53 15.18 -0.08 -3.82
N SER A 54 14.45 0.21 -2.76
CA SER A 54 14.23 -0.70 -1.63
C SER A 54 12.74 -0.76 -1.26
N ASN A 55 12.32 -1.88 -0.67
CA ASN A 55 10.97 -2.15 -0.17
C ASN A 55 9.85 -2.25 -1.23
N LEU A 56 10.15 -2.39 -2.54
CA LEU A 56 9.11 -2.60 -3.56
C LEU A 56 8.28 -3.86 -3.26
N ASP A 57 8.92 -4.91 -2.79
CA ASP A 57 8.32 -6.16 -2.34
C ASP A 57 7.39 -6.00 -1.14
N LYS A 58 7.32 -4.82 -0.51
CA LYS A 58 6.42 -4.53 0.62
C LYS A 58 5.23 -3.64 0.26
N THR A 59 5.20 -3.09 -0.96
CA THR A 59 4.15 -2.16 -1.38
C THR A 59 2.96 -2.86 -2.04
N TYR A 60 2.99 -4.18 -2.20
CA TYR A 60 1.93 -4.92 -2.87
C TYR A 60 0.75 -5.26 -1.95
N MET A 61 -0.42 -5.36 -2.57
CA MET A 61 -1.65 -5.89 -2.02
C MET A 61 -2.33 -6.83 -3.02
N PHE A 62 -3.19 -7.70 -2.49
CA PHE A 62 -4.01 -8.61 -3.27
C PHE A 62 -5.47 -8.20 -3.11
N PHE A 63 -6.22 -8.14 -4.20
CA PHE A 63 -7.64 -7.74 -4.13
C PHE A 63 -8.61 -8.92 -4.04
N ASN A 64 -8.23 -10.06 -4.61
CA ASN A 64 -9.08 -11.25 -4.69
C ASN A 64 -8.53 -12.44 -3.89
N ILE A 65 -7.40 -12.26 -3.20
CA ILE A 65 -6.78 -13.31 -2.39
C ILE A 65 -6.80 -12.88 -0.93
N SER A 66 -7.42 -13.72 -0.12
CA SER A 66 -7.75 -13.53 1.28
C SER A 66 -6.55 -13.46 2.23
N PHE A 67 -5.69 -12.43 2.23
CA PHE A 67 -4.56 -12.43 3.19
C PHE A 67 -4.08 -11.07 3.72
N PRO A 68 -3.69 -11.03 5.02
CA PRO A 68 -3.04 -9.88 5.61
C PRO A 68 -1.56 -9.81 5.24
N LYS A 69 -1.19 -8.72 4.58
CA LYS A 69 0.19 -8.22 4.58
C LYS A 69 0.14 -6.77 5.02
N MET A 70 1.00 -6.39 5.96
CA MET A 70 1.18 -4.98 6.28
C MET A 70 1.81 -4.33 5.05
N VAL A 71 1.00 -3.56 4.33
CA VAL A 71 1.49 -2.77 3.21
C VAL A 71 2.36 -1.68 3.82
N GLU A 72 3.61 -1.61 3.39
CA GLU A 72 4.46 -0.45 3.60
C GLU A 72 4.35 0.37 2.30
N PRO A 73 3.43 1.35 2.20
CA PRO A 73 3.10 2.03 0.93
C PRO A 73 4.17 3.06 0.56
N LEU A 74 5.42 2.84 0.94
CA LEU A 74 6.52 3.77 0.81
C LEU A 74 7.67 3.06 0.10
N LEU A 75 7.93 3.49 -1.13
CA LEU A 75 9.09 3.04 -1.89
C LEU A 75 10.28 3.92 -1.54
N TRP A 76 11.38 3.30 -1.11
CA TRP A 76 12.58 4.03 -0.71
C TRP A 76 13.55 4.11 -1.87
N LEU A 77 13.99 5.33 -2.16
CA LEU A 77 14.94 5.65 -3.22
C LEU A 77 16.17 6.34 -2.60
N LYS A 78 17.35 5.74 -2.75
CA LYS A 78 18.60 6.34 -2.29
C LYS A 78 19.28 7.14 -3.40
N MET A 79 19.26 8.46 -3.29
CA MET A 79 19.92 9.34 -4.26
C MET A 79 21.44 9.31 -4.11
N PRO A 80 22.21 9.29 -5.22
CA PRO A 80 23.67 9.10 -5.18
C PRO A 80 24.46 10.40 -4.88
N PHE A 81 23.81 11.43 -4.35
CA PHE A 81 24.42 12.72 -4.06
C PHE A 81 24.02 13.25 -2.68
N LYS A 82 24.86 14.14 -2.16
CA LYS A 82 24.69 14.79 -0.86
C LYS A 82 23.72 15.96 -0.94
N VAL A 83 23.08 16.24 0.19
CA VAL A 83 22.23 17.43 0.36
C VAL A 83 22.52 18.13 1.68
N GLU A 84 22.32 19.44 1.70
CA GLU A 84 22.31 20.28 2.90
C GLU A 84 20.86 20.68 3.19
N PRO A 85 20.22 20.11 4.23
CA PRO A 85 18.84 20.46 4.57
C PRO A 85 18.73 21.88 5.12
N GLN A 86 17.86 22.70 4.53
CA GLN A 86 17.50 24.03 4.99
C GLN A 86 16.08 24.01 5.53
N ARG A 87 15.96 24.05 6.87
CA ARG A 87 14.67 23.94 7.55
C ARG A 87 13.78 25.16 7.24
N LEU A 88 12.54 24.89 6.88
CA LEU A 88 11.48 25.89 6.78
C LEU A 88 10.70 25.94 8.09
N HIS A 89 10.30 27.14 8.49
CA HIS A 89 9.49 27.34 9.68
C HIS A 89 8.02 27.08 9.36
N ILE A 90 7.61 25.82 9.45
CA ILE A 90 6.21 25.40 9.35
C ILE A 90 5.84 24.76 10.70
N PRO A 91 4.86 25.31 11.45
CA PRO A 91 4.42 24.73 12.71
C PRO A 91 4.04 23.26 12.54
N GLN A 92 4.44 22.41 13.49
CA GLN A 92 4.11 20.98 13.56
C GLN A 92 4.76 20.06 12.50
N TYR A 93 5.51 20.58 11.54
CA TYR A 93 6.16 19.77 10.50
C TYR A 93 7.68 20.02 10.40
N LYS A 94 8.47 18.97 10.19
CA LYS A 94 9.89 19.08 9.83
C LYS A 94 10.02 19.16 8.31
N VAL A 95 9.96 20.38 7.78
CA VAL A 95 9.97 20.64 6.33
C VAL A 95 11.28 21.31 5.93
N PHE A 96 11.82 20.92 4.78
CA PHE A 96 13.11 21.37 4.29
C PHE A 96 13.07 21.71 2.79
N HIS A 97 13.88 22.69 2.42
CA HIS A 97 14.51 22.70 1.10
C HIS A 97 15.83 21.92 1.19
N LEU A 98 16.11 21.09 0.20
CA LEU A 98 17.37 20.34 0.14
C LEU A 98 18.30 21.00 -0.86
N LYS A 99 19.38 21.62 -0.36
CA LYS A 99 20.39 22.28 -1.19
C LYS A 99 21.45 21.27 -1.62
N THR A 100 21.96 21.37 -2.84
CA THR A 100 23.08 20.56 -3.33
C THR A 100 23.85 21.32 -4.40
N SER A 101 25.14 21.05 -4.53
CA SER A 101 26.00 21.57 -5.60
C SER A 101 26.07 20.66 -6.82
N VAL A 102 25.44 19.47 -6.76
CA VAL A 102 25.49 18.50 -7.85
C VAL A 102 24.67 18.98 -9.05
N ALA A 103 25.29 18.93 -10.23
CA ALA A 103 24.60 19.11 -11.50
C ALA A 103 23.73 17.87 -11.76
N HIS A 104 22.42 17.99 -11.55
CA HIS A 104 21.46 16.89 -11.71
C HIS A 104 20.15 17.42 -12.31
N PRO A 105 19.44 16.67 -13.18
CA PRO A 105 18.21 17.14 -13.83
C PRO A 105 17.10 17.57 -12.85
N ALA A 106 17.08 16.96 -11.67
CA ALA A 106 16.15 17.30 -10.59
C ALA A 106 16.58 18.49 -9.72
N VAL A 107 17.71 19.14 -10.00
CA VAL A 107 18.21 20.29 -9.24
C VAL A 107 17.97 21.59 -10.04
N VAL A 108 17.45 22.61 -9.37
CA VAL A 108 17.22 23.95 -9.94
C VAL A 108 17.67 24.98 -8.92
N ASN A 109 18.53 25.91 -9.34
CA ASN A 109 19.12 26.93 -8.47
C ASN A 109 19.75 26.34 -7.20
N ASN A 110 20.49 25.24 -7.35
CA ASN A 110 21.10 24.47 -6.25
C ASN A 110 20.12 23.81 -5.27
N PHE A 111 18.83 23.69 -5.61
CA PHE A 111 17.85 22.98 -4.79
C PHE A 111 17.26 21.79 -5.51
N VAL A 112 17.18 20.66 -4.82
CA VAL A 112 16.49 19.45 -5.29
C VAL A 112 14.99 19.76 -5.41
N LYS A 113 14.35 19.24 -6.46
CA LYS A 113 12.92 19.39 -6.74
C LYS A 113 12.24 18.03 -6.71
N GLY A 114 11.39 17.79 -5.72
CA GLY A 114 10.67 16.52 -5.52
C GLY A 114 9.87 16.10 -6.75
N ASP A 115 9.08 17.02 -7.32
CA ASP A 115 8.31 16.75 -8.55
C ASP A 115 9.18 16.32 -9.73
N LYS A 116 10.41 16.84 -9.84
CA LYS A 116 11.33 16.42 -10.90
C LYS A 116 11.86 15.01 -10.64
N LEU A 117 12.16 14.65 -9.40
CA LEU A 117 12.54 13.28 -9.04
C LEU A 117 11.39 12.30 -9.33
N ALA A 118 10.16 12.63 -8.94
CA ALA A 118 8.99 11.79 -9.22
C ALA A 118 8.74 11.61 -10.73
N LYS A 119 8.90 12.66 -11.54
CA LYS A 119 8.79 12.59 -13.00
C LYS A 119 9.89 11.73 -13.63
N LEU A 120 11.13 11.86 -13.16
CA LEU A 120 12.24 11.02 -13.61
C LEU A 120 11.96 9.54 -13.28
N PHE A 121 11.50 9.27 -12.05
CA PHE A 121 11.16 7.90 -11.64
C PHE A 121 10.04 7.32 -12.49
N PHE A 122 8.95 8.06 -12.73
CA PHE A 122 7.87 7.61 -13.61
C PHE A 122 8.35 7.30 -15.03
N THR A 123 9.21 8.17 -15.58
CA THR A 123 9.78 8.00 -16.93
C THR A 123 10.61 6.73 -17.02
N ASP A 124 11.46 6.47 -16.03
CA ASP A 124 12.30 5.27 -16.01
C ASP A 124 11.49 4.01 -15.72
N LEU A 125 10.47 4.09 -14.85
CA LEU A 125 9.51 3.02 -14.63
C LEU A 125 8.79 2.64 -15.94
N SER A 126 8.34 3.61 -16.74
CA SER A 126 7.75 3.34 -18.06
C SER A 126 8.69 2.58 -18.99
N LYS A 127 9.98 2.94 -19.01
CA LYS A 127 10.98 2.22 -19.81
C LYS A 127 11.18 0.80 -19.29
N VAL A 128 11.26 0.63 -17.97
CA VAL A 128 11.40 -0.68 -17.33
C VAL A 128 10.23 -1.58 -17.67
N ILE A 129 8.99 -1.15 -17.41
CA ILE A 129 7.79 -1.93 -17.70
C ILE A 129 7.68 -2.24 -19.20
N GLY A 130 8.03 -1.29 -20.08
CA GLY A 130 8.08 -1.52 -21.52
C GLY A 130 9.07 -2.61 -21.98
N ARG A 131 10.06 -2.96 -21.16
CA ARG A 131 11.01 -4.05 -21.43
C ARG A 131 10.58 -5.40 -20.82
N VAL A 132 9.70 -5.41 -19.82
CA VAL A 132 9.20 -6.62 -19.14
C VAL A 132 7.70 -6.78 -19.28
N SER A 133 7.20 -6.59 -20.50
CA SER A 133 5.76 -6.66 -20.84
C SER A 133 5.07 -7.91 -20.28
N GLN A 134 5.82 -9.01 -20.10
CA GLN A 134 5.37 -10.22 -19.44
C GLN A 134 6.46 -10.75 -18.50
N ILE A 135 6.06 -11.21 -17.30
CA ILE A 135 6.94 -11.80 -16.29
C ILE A 135 6.44 -13.21 -15.99
N GLU A 136 7.31 -14.21 -16.16
CA GLU A 136 7.08 -15.58 -15.71
C GLU A 136 7.68 -15.74 -14.31
N CYS A 137 6.86 -16.17 -13.35
CA CYS A 137 7.24 -16.32 -11.95
C CYS A 137 7.61 -17.78 -11.64
N LYS A 138 8.30 -18.01 -10.54
CA LYS A 138 8.76 -19.36 -10.12
C LYS A 138 7.59 -20.32 -9.81
N SER A 139 6.38 -19.80 -9.58
CA SER A 139 5.17 -20.62 -9.47
C SER A 139 4.73 -21.26 -10.80
N GLY A 140 5.30 -20.82 -11.93
CA GLY A 140 4.86 -21.17 -13.29
C GLY A 140 3.75 -20.26 -13.82
N LYS A 141 3.26 -19.30 -13.02
CA LYS A 141 2.32 -18.28 -13.49
C LYS A 141 3.02 -17.21 -14.30
N SER A 142 2.28 -16.59 -15.20
CA SER A 142 2.77 -15.47 -15.99
C SER A 142 1.85 -14.25 -15.87
N TYR A 143 2.46 -13.07 -15.80
CA TYR A 143 1.77 -11.82 -15.55
C TYR A 143 2.12 -10.77 -16.60
N SER A 144 1.11 -10.08 -17.13
CA SER A 144 1.30 -8.81 -17.82
C SER A 144 1.28 -7.66 -16.82
N ILE A 145 2.18 -6.70 -17.00
CA ILE A 145 2.37 -5.60 -16.05
C ILE A 145 1.95 -4.26 -16.68
N GLU A 146 1.15 -3.51 -15.94
CA GLU A 146 0.80 -2.13 -16.26
C GLU A 146 1.23 -1.20 -15.13
N HIS A 147 1.44 0.08 -15.44
CA HIS A 147 1.78 1.07 -14.42
C HIS A 147 1.07 2.40 -14.65
N GLY A 148 0.93 3.18 -13.58
CA GLY A 148 0.25 4.47 -13.63
C GLY A 148 0.41 5.28 -12.36
N MET A 149 -0.44 6.29 -12.23
CA MET A 149 -0.62 7.05 -10.99
C MET A 149 -2.11 7.13 -10.65
N ASP A 150 -2.45 7.08 -9.37
CA ASP A 150 -3.81 7.36 -8.91
C ASP A 150 -4.09 8.88 -8.75
N MET A 151 -5.32 9.21 -8.33
CA MET A 151 -5.71 10.60 -8.08
C MET A 151 -4.96 11.23 -6.90
N GLY A 152 -4.44 10.43 -5.98
CA GLY A 152 -3.59 10.84 -4.87
C GLY A 152 -2.12 11.08 -5.27
N LYS A 153 -1.76 10.87 -6.54
CA LYS A 153 -0.39 10.87 -7.06
C LYS A 153 0.49 9.75 -6.48
N ASN A 154 -0.11 8.68 -5.97
CA ASN A 154 0.63 7.46 -5.69
C ASN A 154 0.95 6.74 -6.99
N PHE A 155 2.08 6.06 -7.01
CA PHE A 155 2.47 5.19 -8.11
C PHE A 155 1.73 3.86 -7.97
N ILE A 156 1.26 3.34 -9.11
CA ILE A 156 0.62 2.04 -9.20
C ILE A 156 1.37 1.17 -10.19
N ILE A 157 1.58 -0.09 -9.83
CA ILE A 157 1.97 -1.17 -10.75
C ILE A 157 0.96 -2.30 -10.57
N ASN A 158 0.26 -2.68 -11.63
CA ASN A 158 -0.74 -3.76 -11.62
C ASN A 158 -0.21 -4.95 -12.40
N ALA A 159 -0.34 -6.13 -11.81
CA ALA A 159 -0.03 -7.40 -12.45
C ALA A 159 -1.32 -8.18 -12.72
N TYR A 160 -1.54 -8.51 -13.99
CA TYR A 160 -2.66 -9.29 -14.47
C TYR A 160 -2.16 -10.68 -14.83
N GLU A 161 -2.73 -11.72 -14.21
CA GLU A 161 -2.41 -13.10 -14.58
C GLU A 161 -2.82 -13.34 -16.05
N ALA A 162 -2.02 -14.08 -16.81
CA ALA A 162 -2.24 -14.28 -18.24
C ALA A 162 -3.67 -14.79 -18.53
N GLY A 163 -4.39 -14.07 -19.39
CA GLY A 163 -5.79 -14.38 -19.74
C GLY A 163 -6.84 -13.84 -18.75
N GLN A 164 -6.45 -13.17 -17.67
CA GLN A 164 -7.34 -12.49 -16.75
C GLN A 164 -7.44 -11.00 -17.06
N VAL A 165 -8.63 -10.43 -16.83
CA VAL A 165 -8.90 -8.97 -17.01
C VAL A 165 -8.81 -8.22 -15.68
N VAL A 166 -8.84 -8.94 -14.56
CA VAL A 166 -8.83 -8.37 -13.21
C VAL A 166 -7.41 -8.43 -12.65
N GLU A 167 -6.91 -7.35 -12.06
CA GLU A 167 -5.59 -7.36 -11.43
C GLU A 167 -5.53 -8.38 -10.29
N ALA A 168 -4.46 -9.18 -10.28
CA ALA A 168 -4.20 -10.17 -9.24
C ALA A 168 -3.34 -9.59 -8.12
N ILE A 169 -2.35 -8.78 -8.49
CA ILE A 169 -1.38 -8.14 -7.57
C ILE A 169 -1.28 -6.66 -7.94
N SER A 170 -1.36 -5.78 -6.95
CA SER A 170 -1.21 -4.34 -7.14
C SER A 170 -0.17 -3.80 -6.18
N TYR A 171 0.81 -3.09 -6.71
CA TYR A 171 1.77 -2.30 -5.94
C TYR A 171 1.29 -0.86 -5.91
N THR A 172 1.04 -0.33 -4.72
CA THR A 172 0.62 1.07 -4.55
C THR A 172 1.53 1.75 -3.56
N PHE A 173 2.23 2.81 -4.00
CA PHE A 173 3.23 3.46 -3.16
C PHE A 173 3.46 4.94 -3.46
N SER A 174 3.86 5.65 -2.41
CA SER A 174 4.48 6.97 -2.49
C SER A 174 6.01 6.86 -2.45
N LEU A 175 6.71 7.82 -3.02
CA LEU A 175 8.18 7.85 -3.02
C LEU A 175 8.72 8.52 -1.75
N GLN A 176 9.72 7.91 -1.15
CA GLN A 176 10.59 8.53 -0.14
C GLN A 176 12.03 8.51 -0.61
N PHE A 177 12.73 9.60 -0.34
CA PHE A 177 14.11 9.80 -0.76
C PHE A 177 15.03 9.85 0.43
N SER A 178 16.10 9.06 0.38
CA SER A 178 17.30 9.28 1.17
C SER A 178 18.42 9.79 0.27
N PHE A 179 19.45 10.38 0.85
CA PHE A 179 20.55 10.99 0.11
C PHE A 179 21.89 10.42 0.56
N PHE A 180 22.91 10.53 -0.28
CA PHE A 180 24.23 10.01 0.04
C PHE A 180 24.76 10.73 1.29
N ASP A 181 25.25 9.95 2.28
CA ASP A 181 25.80 10.35 3.58
C ASP A 181 24.86 10.41 4.81
N HIS A 182 23.55 10.25 4.64
CA HIS A 182 22.64 10.07 5.78
C HIS A 182 21.44 9.18 5.46
N SER A 183 20.94 8.45 6.46
CA SER A 183 19.78 7.56 6.34
C SER A 183 18.42 8.26 6.50
N ILE A 184 18.39 9.58 6.61
CA ILE A 184 17.13 10.34 6.75
C ILE A 184 16.29 10.17 5.48
N LEU A 185 15.05 9.71 5.67
CA LEU A 185 14.03 9.60 4.63
C LEU A 185 13.19 10.89 4.57
N TYR A 186 12.96 11.34 3.34
CA TYR A 186 12.13 12.49 3.05
C TYR A 186 10.98 12.10 2.12
N ALA A 187 9.74 12.29 2.58
CA ALA A 187 8.59 12.31 1.70
C ALA A 187 8.53 13.65 0.95
N THR A 188 8.05 13.64 -0.29
CA THR A 188 7.95 14.86 -1.10
C THR A 188 6.52 15.26 -1.34
N ASN A 189 6.23 16.54 -1.16
CA ASN A 189 5.02 17.14 -1.70
C ASN A 189 5.43 18.41 -2.46
N ASN A 190 5.24 18.38 -3.78
CA ASN A 190 5.75 19.39 -4.70
C ASN A 190 7.28 19.53 -4.59
N ASN A 191 7.77 20.72 -4.20
CA ASN A 191 9.19 21.03 -4.04
C ASN A 191 9.66 21.03 -2.58
N LEU A 192 8.84 20.54 -1.66
CA LEU A 192 9.12 20.49 -0.23
C LEU A 192 9.41 19.06 0.21
N PHE A 193 10.41 18.93 1.09
CA PHE A 193 10.84 17.66 1.65
C PHE A 193 10.43 17.58 3.12
N PHE A 194 9.62 16.59 3.44
CA PHE A 194 9.09 16.34 4.77
C PHE A 194 9.89 15.22 5.39
N GLN A 195 10.64 15.52 6.43
CA GLN A 195 11.27 14.49 7.23
C GLN A 195 10.22 13.87 8.15
N GLU A 196 10.02 12.56 8.05
CA GLU A 196 9.21 11.87 9.03
C GLU A 196 9.86 11.97 10.40
N THR A 197 9.11 12.48 11.37
CA THR A 197 9.42 12.26 12.78
C THR A 197 8.89 10.88 13.14
N GLU A 198 9.70 10.06 13.83
CA GLU A 198 9.21 8.82 14.43
C GLU A 198 7.90 9.12 15.18
N SER A 199 6.83 8.57 14.65
CA SER A 199 5.50 8.63 15.22
C SER A 199 4.93 7.24 15.07
N ASP A 200 4.28 6.72 16.10
CA ASP A 200 3.59 5.44 16.00
C ASP A 200 2.31 5.55 15.16
N ARG A 201 1.88 6.78 14.85
CA ARG A 201 0.61 7.03 14.16
C ARG A 201 0.59 6.47 12.73
N PRO A 202 1.58 6.71 11.84
CA PRO A 202 1.61 6.08 10.51
C PRO A 202 1.57 4.55 10.57
N LYS A 203 2.34 3.94 11.48
CA LYS A 203 2.33 2.47 11.68
C LYS A 203 0.95 1.99 12.11
N LYS A 204 0.34 2.65 13.09
CA LYS A 204 -1.02 2.34 13.57
C LYS A 204 -2.06 2.48 12.47
N LEU A 205 -2.00 3.53 11.65
CA LEU A 205 -2.92 3.72 10.53
C LEU A 205 -2.75 2.65 9.45
N ALA A 206 -1.51 2.26 9.13
CA ALA A 206 -1.23 1.16 8.21
C ALA A 206 -1.80 -0.16 8.73
N THR A 207 -1.66 -0.45 10.03
CA THR A 207 -2.27 -1.62 10.67
C THR A 207 -3.79 -1.60 10.57
N ILE A 208 -4.44 -0.46 10.86
CA ILE A 208 -5.89 -0.31 10.73
C ILE A 208 -6.34 -0.54 9.28
N HIS A 209 -5.67 0.10 8.32
CA HIS A 209 -5.94 -0.08 6.90
C HIS A 209 -5.85 -1.56 6.50
N MET A 210 -4.78 -2.24 6.89
CA MET A 210 -4.57 -3.66 6.61
C MET A 210 -5.70 -4.53 7.18
N ILE A 211 -6.08 -4.32 8.45
CA ILE A 211 -7.15 -5.08 9.09
C ILE A 211 -8.45 -4.90 8.32
N VAL A 212 -8.86 -3.66 8.08
CA VAL A 212 -10.12 -3.35 7.37
C VAL A 212 -10.10 -3.93 5.96
N HIS A 213 -9.02 -3.72 5.21
CA HIS A 213 -8.88 -4.23 3.85
C HIS A 213 -8.98 -5.75 3.80
N THR A 214 -8.26 -6.45 4.67
CA THR A 214 -8.28 -7.92 4.75
C THR A 214 -9.69 -8.44 5.05
N LEU A 215 -10.39 -7.81 5.99
CA LEU A 215 -11.74 -8.22 6.36
C LEU A 215 -12.75 -8.00 5.22
N LEU A 216 -12.61 -6.91 4.44
CA LEU A 216 -13.42 -6.68 3.24
C LEU A 216 -13.18 -7.74 2.14
N ILE A 217 -11.94 -8.23 2.01
CA ILE A 217 -11.64 -9.36 1.11
C ILE A 217 -12.36 -10.62 1.60
N GLN A 218 -12.32 -10.94 2.89
CA GLN A 218 -13.04 -12.11 3.43
C GLN A 218 -14.56 -12.02 3.21
N LEU A 219 -15.09 -10.80 3.27
CA LEU A 219 -16.49 -10.52 2.95
C LEU A 219 -16.79 -10.51 1.44
N LYS A 220 -15.80 -10.79 0.58
CA LYS A 220 -15.93 -10.84 -0.89
C LYS A 220 -16.45 -9.55 -1.50
N VAL A 221 -16.14 -8.42 -0.87
CA VAL A 221 -16.59 -7.09 -1.32
C VAL A 221 -16.04 -6.76 -2.70
N TYR A 222 -14.77 -7.06 -2.98
CA TYR A 222 -14.13 -6.78 -4.27
C TYR A 222 -14.50 -7.73 -5.41
N LEU A 223 -15.15 -8.85 -5.11
CA LEU A 223 -15.80 -9.67 -6.14
C LEU A 223 -17.12 -9.04 -6.60
N SER A 224 -17.76 -8.26 -5.73
CA SER A 224 -19.06 -7.61 -5.98
C SER A 224 -18.94 -6.16 -6.45
N LEU A 225 -17.84 -5.49 -6.07
CA LEU A 225 -17.51 -4.13 -6.42
C LEU A 225 -16.15 -4.14 -7.14
N SER A 226 -16.06 -3.56 -8.33
CA SER A 226 -14.77 -3.46 -9.02
C SER A 226 -13.69 -2.86 -8.12
N ILE A 227 -12.43 -3.24 -8.32
CA ILE A 227 -11.30 -2.81 -7.47
C ILE A 227 -11.18 -1.29 -7.40
N LYS A 228 -11.45 -0.58 -8.50
CA LYS A 228 -11.53 0.88 -8.53
C LYS A 228 -12.52 1.43 -7.50
N VAL A 229 -13.73 0.86 -7.43
CA VAL A 229 -14.74 1.23 -6.42
C VAL A 229 -14.23 0.92 -5.01
N GLY A 230 -13.50 -0.19 -4.84
CA GLY A 230 -12.77 -0.53 -3.63
C GLY A 230 -11.77 0.54 -3.17
N ALA A 231 -10.93 1.03 -4.07
CA ALA A 231 -9.97 2.10 -3.80
C ALA A 231 -10.67 3.41 -3.39
N TYR A 232 -11.74 3.79 -4.11
CA TYR A 232 -12.54 4.97 -3.76
C TYR A 232 -13.15 4.92 -2.35
N LEU A 233 -13.48 3.72 -1.84
CA LEU A 233 -14.01 3.58 -0.49
C LEU A 233 -12.98 4.00 0.56
N PHE A 234 -11.72 3.59 0.42
CA PHE A 234 -10.64 3.97 1.34
C PHE A 234 -10.22 5.44 1.19
N ASP A 235 -10.24 5.97 -0.03
CA ASP A 235 -9.96 7.40 -0.27
C ASP A 235 -11.01 8.31 0.40
N SER A 236 -12.23 7.81 0.56
CA SER A 236 -13.31 8.54 1.23
C SER A 236 -13.19 8.58 2.77
N ILE A 237 -12.26 7.80 3.35
CA ILE A 237 -12.06 7.75 4.81
C ILE A 237 -11.16 8.91 5.24
N ASN A 238 -11.60 9.64 6.26
CA ASN A 238 -10.76 10.67 6.87
C ASN A 238 -9.74 10.05 7.83
N TRP A 239 -8.62 9.59 7.29
CA TRP A 239 -7.51 8.99 8.05
C TRP A 239 -6.94 9.87 9.17
N LYS A 240 -7.24 11.17 9.18
CA LYS A 240 -6.87 12.07 10.29
C LYS A 240 -7.71 11.86 11.55
N LEU A 241 -8.88 11.24 11.45
CA LEU A 241 -9.80 10.99 12.56
C LEU A 241 -9.85 9.51 12.97
N VAL A 242 -9.21 8.63 12.19
CA VAL A 242 -9.17 7.19 12.46
C VAL A 242 -8.41 6.89 13.77
N THR A 243 -9.05 6.10 14.63
CA THR A 243 -8.50 5.72 15.95
C THR A 243 -8.31 4.22 16.12
N ASN A 244 -9.19 3.39 15.54
CA ASN A 244 -9.17 1.93 15.64
C ASN A 244 -9.78 1.25 14.39
N ALA A 245 -9.54 -0.04 14.24
CA ALA A 245 -9.95 -0.82 13.06
C ALA A 245 -11.46 -1.10 13.03
N GLY A 246 -12.07 -1.37 14.17
CA GLY A 246 -13.49 -1.69 14.28
C GLY A 246 -14.41 -0.56 13.82
N ASP A 247 -14.14 0.67 14.27
CA ASP A 247 -14.89 1.86 13.83
C ASP A 247 -14.74 2.10 12.33
N THR A 248 -13.51 1.98 11.83
CA THR A 248 -13.20 2.17 10.41
C THR A 248 -13.89 1.12 9.54
N LEU A 249 -13.90 -0.14 9.98
CA LEU A 249 -14.59 -1.23 9.30
C LEU A 249 -16.10 -0.96 9.19
N LEU A 250 -16.74 -0.54 10.28
CA LEU A 250 -18.16 -0.21 10.28
C LEU A 250 -18.48 0.98 9.37
N GLU A 251 -17.64 2.02 9.37
CA GLU A 251 -17.80 3.16 8.45
C GLU A 251 -17.70 2.72 6.99
N VAL A 252 -16.69 1.93 6.63
CA VAL A 252 -16.52 1.43 5.27
C VAL A 252 -17.67 0.51 4.86
N LEU A 253 -18.13 -0.38 5.75
CA LEU A 253 -19.26 -1.26 5.46
C LEU A 253 -20.55 -0.50 5.18
N MET A 254 -20.82 0.60 5.90
CA MET A 254 -21.97 1.46 5.60
C MET A 254 -21.91 2.03 4.18
N LYS A 255 -20.72 2.48 3.74
CA LYS A 255 -20.51 3.00 2.38
C LYS A 255 -20.61 1.89 1.33
N VAL A 256 -20.13 0.69 1.64
CA VAL A 256 -20.26 -0.50 0.79
C VAL A 256 -21.74 -0.89 0.62
N ILE A 257 -22.51 -0.92 1.71
CA ILE A 257 -23.95 -1.23 1.71
C ILE A 257 -24.75 -0.28 0.83
N SER A 258 -24.39 1.01 0.77
CA SER A 258 -25.14 1.99 -0.03
C SER A 258 -24.92 1.87 -1.53
N ILE A 259 -23.87 1.17 -1.98
CA ILE A 259 -23.50 1.07 -3.40
C ILE A 259 -23.62 -0.34 -3.98
N MET A 260 -23.78 -1.37 -3.14
CA MET A 260 -23.91 -2.74 -3.63
C MET A 260 -25.31 -3.02 -4.21
N PRO A 261 -25.39 -3.76 -5.33
CA PRO A 261 -26.67 -4.20 -5.90
C PRO A 261 -27.51 -5.08 -4.96
N ASN A 262 -26.87 -5.94 -4.17
CA ASN A 262 -27.52 -6.82 -3.19
C ASN A 262 -26.93 -6.59 -1.79
N PRO A 263 -27.44 -5.61 -1.03
CA PRO A 263 -26.82 -5.20 0.23
C PRO A 263 -27.17 -6.08 1.44
N GLU A 264 -28.19 -6.94 1.36
CA GLU A 264 -28.73 -7.66 2.52
C GLU A 264 -27.71 -8.52 3.28
N PRO A 265 -26.85 -9.32 2.61
CA PRO A 265 -25.81 -10.08 3.31
C PRO A 265 -24.86 -9.16 4.10
N MET A 266 -24.48 -8.02 3.51
CA MET A 266 -23.56 -7.08 4.13
C MET A 266 -24.22 -6.25 5.24
N LYS A 267 -25.53 -5.95 5.13
CA LYS A 267 -26.32 -5.39 6.24
C LYS A 267 -26.34 -6.33 7.43
N SER A 268 -26.54 -7.63 7.21
CA SER A 268 -26.52 -8.64 8.28
C SER A 268 -25.16 -8.67 8.99
N VAL A 269 -24.07 -8.69 8.21
CA VAL A 269 -22.69 -8.63 8.75
C VAL A 269 -22.46 -7.34 9.54
N TYR A 270 -22.86 -6.19 9.00
CA TYR A 270 -22.73 -4.90 9.67
C TYR A 270 -23.47 -4.87 11.00
N LEU A 271 -24.73 -5.30 11.03
CA LEU A 271 -25.53 -5.33 12.27
C LEU A 271 -24.89 -6.25 13.31
N LYS A 272 -24.33 -7.39 12.89
CA LYS A 272 -23.65 -8.32 13.78
C LYS A 272 -22.37 -7.72 14.35
N LEU A 273 -21.52 -7.09 13.52
CA LEU A 273 -20.32 -6.40 13.98
C LEU A 273 -20.66 -5.23 14.91
N LEU A 274 -21.73 -4.49 14.63
CA LEU A 274 -22.20 -3.40 15.49
C LEU A 274 -22.64 -3.92 16.86
N GLN A 275 -23.35 -5.05 16.90
CA GLN A 275 -23.73 -5.71 18.15
C GLN A 275 -22.50 -6.17 18.94
N LEU A 276 -21.54 -6.84 18.30
CA LEU A 276 -20.30 -7.29 18.93
C LEU A 276 -19.49 -6.12 19.50
N LYS A 277 -19.43 -4.99 18.78
CA LYS A 277 -18.82 -3.76 19.24
C LYS A 277 -19.53 -3.18 20.46
N GLN A 278 -20.86 -3.12 20.45
CA GLN A 278 -21.65 -2.57 21.57
C GLN A 278 -21.49 -3.40 22.86
N LEU A 279 -21.37 -4.72 22.72
CA LEU A 279 -21.12 -5.62 23.84
C LEU A 279 -19.65 -5.60 24.29
N ASP A 280 -18.74 -5.11 23.44
CA ASP A 280 -17.27 -5.14 23.59
C ASP A 280 -16.73 -6.49 24.09
N SER A 281 -17.36 -7.56 23.61
CA SER A 281 -17.13 -8.94 24.05
C SER A 281 -17.39 -9.86 22.86
N VAL A 282 -16.32 -10.52 22.40
CA VAL A 282 -16.32 -11.29 21.15
C VAL A 282 -15.72 -12.67 21.40
N GLU A 283 -16.48 -13.72 21.07
CA GLU A 283 -15.94 -15.06 20.97
C GLU A 283 -15.34 -15.27 19.58
N MET A 284 -14.06 -15.66 19.52
CA MET A 284 -13.34 -15.82 18.25
C MET A 284 -14.02 -16.76 17.24
N PRO A 285 -14.66 -17.89 17.63
CA PRO A 285 -15.41 -18.72 16.68
C PRO A 285 -16.56 -17.99 15.99
N GLU A 286 -17.27 -17.12 16.72
CA GLU A 286 -18.37 -16.32 16.18
C GLU A 286 -17.85 -15.30 15.16
N LEU A 287 -16.75 -14.62 15.49
CA LEU A 287 -16.11 -13.66 14.60
C LEU A 287 -15.58 -14.35 13.32
N LYS A 288 -14.90 -15.48 13.46
CA LYS A 288 -14.40 -16.28 12.33
C LYS A 288 -15.54 -16.69 11.39
N ALA A 289 -16.63 -17.22 11.95
CA ALA A 289 -17.79 -17.63 11.18
C ALA A 289 -18.41 -16.47 10.39
N LEU A 290 -18.44 -15.26 10.97
CA LEU A 290 -18.95 -14.06 10.30
C LEU A 290 -18.15 -13.68 9.04
N PHE A 291 -16.85 -13.96 9.05
CA PHE A 291 -15.94 -13.75 7.92
C PHE A 291 -15.75 -15.00 7.04
N GLY A 292 -16.53 -16.06 7.26
CA GLY A 292 -16.43 -17.30 6.49
C GLY A 292 -15.10 -18.05 6.71
N LEU A 293 -14.48 -17.85 7.86
CA LEU A 293 -13.23 -18.49 8.27
C LEU A 293 -13.57 -19.68 9.19
N HIS A 294 -12.97 -20.83 8.92
CA HIS A 294 -13.12 -22.06 9.73
C HIS A 294 -11.76 -22.43 10.34
#